data_AF-A0A1G0J242-F1
#
_entry.id   AF-A0A1G0J242-F1
#
_cell.length_a   1.000
_cell.length_b   1.000
_cell.length_c   1.000
_cell.angle_alpha   90.00
_cell.angle_beta   90.00
_cell.angle_gamma   90.00
#
_symmetry.space_group_name_H-M   'P 1'
#
loop_
_entity.id
_entity.type
_entity.pdbx_description
1 polymer ?
#
loop_
_entity_poly.entity_id
_entity_poly.type
_entity_poly.pdbx_seq_one_letter_code
_entity_poly.pdbx_strand_id
1 'polypeptide(L)'
;MSDLSFQIQLGMILPKMHEKLGGDMTGIVDELVTVVQAGMAEGEDVTTASVKELVMKDFEIFIDRFIFPDVEKKLHPPVANGNCEGSCETAEGEAPAA
;
A
#
# COMPACT_ATOMS: atom_id res chain seq x y z
N MET A 1 -25.34 -10.70 -0.15
CA MET A 1 -24.16 -11.59 -0.28
C MET A 1 -23.21 -11.22 0.84
N SER A 2 -23.37 -11.81 2.01
CA SER A 2 -22.52 -11.54 3.18
C SER A 2 -21.19 -12.28 3.01
N ASP A 3 -20.12 -11.54 2.71
CA ASP A 3 -19.19 -10.97 3.69
C ASP A 3 -18.12 -11.93 4.20
N LEU A 4 -17.63 -12.89 3.37
CA LEU A 4 -16.43 -13.64 3.74
C LEU A 4 -15.22 -12.69 3.93
N SER A 5 -15.05 -11.71 3.04
CA SER A 5 -14.04 -10.66 3.15
C SER A 5 -14.21 -9.81 4.42
N PHE A 6 -15.44 -9.45 4.77
CA PHE A 6 -15.75 -8.65 5.95
C PHE A 6 -15.69 -9.45 7.26
N GLN A 7 -16.07 -10.74 7.26
CA GLN A 7 -15.87 -11.66 8.38
C GLN A 7 -14.37 -11.93 8.62
N ILE A 8 -13.57 -12.06 7.56
CA ILE A 8 -12.10 -12.15 7.66
C ILE A 8 -11.52 -10.84 8.20
N GLN A 9 -11.99 -9.68 7.72
CA GLN A 9 -11.56 -8.37 8.21
C GLN A 9 -11.88 -8.20 9.70
N LEU A 10 -13.11 -8.50 10.12
CA LEU A 10 -13.57 -8.38 11.51
C LEU A 10 -12.90 -9.39 12.44
N GLY A 11 -12.68 -10.63 11.99
CA GLY A 11 -12.18 -11.71 12.84
C GLY A 11 -10.66 -11.86 12.87
N MET A 12 -9.94 -11.45 11.83
CA MET A 12 -8.50 -11.72 11.70
C MET A 12 -7.65 -10.49 11.46
N ILE A 13 -8.04 -9.59 10.56
CA ILE A 13 -7.18 -8.46 10.18
C ILE A 13 -7.27 -7.33 11.21
N LEU A 14 -8.48 -6.91 11.60
CA LEU A 14 -8.65 -5.80 12.56
C LEU A 14 -7.97 -6.08 13.91
N PRO A 15 -8.10 -7.28 14.53
CA PRO A 15 -7.38 -7.57 15.77
C PRO A 15 -5.86 -7.51 15.58
N LYS A 16 -5.33 -8.04 14.47
CA LYS A 16 -3.88 -8.01 14.18
C LYS A 16 -3.37 -6.60 13.93
N MET A 17 -4.14 -5.76 13.24
CA MET A 17 -3.81 -4.36 13.04
C MET A 17 -3.81 -3.61 14.38
N HIS A 18 -4.82 -3.82 15.22
CA HIS A 18 -4.87 -3.22 16.54
C HIS A 18 -3.67 -3.64 17.41
N GLU A 19 -3.31 -4.93 17.44
CA GLU A 19 -2.17 -5.44 18.20
C GLU A 19 -0.81 -4.95 17.69
N LYS A 20 -0.63 -4.84 16.37
CA LYS A 20 0.68 -4.53 15.77
C LYS A 20 0.90 -3.06 15.49
N LEU A 21 -0.16 -2.32 15.20
CA LEU A 21 -0.10 -0.93 14.73
C LEU A 21 -0.80 0.03 15.69
N GLY A 22 -1.66 -0.43 16.60
CA GLY A 22 -2.51 0.45 17.40
C GLY A 22 -1.74 1.54 18.16
N GLY A 23 -0.73 1.15 18.95
CA GLY A 23 0.08 2.11 19.72
C GLY A 23 0.87 3.08 18.84
N ASP A 24 1.59 2.54 17.84
CA ASP A 24 2.42 3.34 16.93
C ASP A 24 1.57 4.31 16.10
N MET A 25 0.39 3.87 15.63
CA MET A 25 -0.53 4.68 14.86
C MET A 25 -1.15 5.79 15.72
N THR A 26 -1.47 5.52 16.99
CA THR A 26 -1.91 6.58 17.92
C THR A 26 -0.84 7.65 18.07
N GLY A 27 0.43 7.27 18.21
CA GLY A 27 1.54 8.25 18.29
C GLY A 27 1.66 9.12 17.04
N ILE A 28 1.59 8.52 15.84
CA ILE A 28 1.62 9.26 14.57
C ILE A 28 0.44 10.25 14.48
N VAL A 29 -0.75 9.84 14.90
CA VAL A 29 -1.94 10.70 14.89
C VAL A 29 -1.80 11.84 15.91
N ASP A 30 -1.24 11.61 17.09
CA ASP A 30 -1.01 12.65 18.09
C ASP A 30 0.02 13.70 17.61
N GLU A 31 1.09 13.26 16.96
CA GLU A 31 2.05 14.16 16.30
C GLU A 31 1.37 14.98 15.21
N LEU A 32 0.56 14.34 14.37
CA LEU A 32 -0.19 15.02 13.33
C LEU A 32 -1.14 16.08 13.90
N VAL A 33 -1.89 15.76 14.96
CA VAL A 33 -2.78 16.69 15.66
C VAL A 33 -1.99 17.90 16.16
N THR A 34 -0.81 17.67 16.74
CA THR A 34 0.08 18.74 17.21
C THR A 34 0.52 19.66 16.07
N VAL A 35 0.91 19.09 14.93
CA VAL A 35 1.33 19.85 13.74
C VAL A 35 0.18 20.67 13.17
N VAL A 36 -1.01 20.08 13.06
CA VAL A 36 -2.20 20.77 12.56
C VAL A 36 -2.58 21.93 13.47
N GLN A 37 -2.60 21.71 14.79
CA GLN A 37 -2.89 22.77 15.77
C GLN A 37 -1.88 23.92 15.70
N ALA A 38 -0.59 23.62 15.50
CA ALA A 38 0.45 24.64 15.39
C ALA A 38 0.33 25.49 14.10
N GLY A 39 -0.32 24.96 13.05
CA GLY A 39 -0.52 25.64 11.78
C GLY A 39 -1.85 26.39 11.66
N MET A 40 -2.75 26.27 12.63
CA MET A 40 -4.07 26.91 12.58
C MET A 40 -4.02 28.38 12.98
N ALA A 41 -4.89 29.19 12.35
CA ALA A 41 -5.11 30.57 12.75
C ALA A 41 -5.91 30.64 14.05
N GLU A 42 -5.76 31.73 14.81
CA GLU A 42 -6.55 31.94 16.03
C GLU A 42 -8.06 31.90 15.73
N GLY A 43 -8.77 30.96 16.37
CA GLY A 43 -10.23 30.78 16.23
C GLY A 43 -10.66 29.62 15.31
N GLU A 44 -9.71 28.87 14.75
CA GLU A 44 -10.00 27.66 13.97
C GLU A 44 -9.91 26.40 14.85
N ASP A 45 -10.95 25.55 14.82
CA ASP A 45 -11.01 24.32 15.63
C ASP A 45 -10.58 23.09 14.83
N VAL A 46 -9.61 22.34 15.35
CA VAL A 46 -9.27 21.01 14.81
C VAL A 46 -10.35 20.02 15.21
N THR A 47 -11.06 19.47 14.22
CA THR A 47 -12.03 18.40 14.47
C THR A 47 -11.42 17.02 14.23
N THR A 48 -11.90 16.02 15.00
CA THR A 48 -11.54 14.62 14.77
C THR A 48 -11.89 14.14 13.37
N ALA A 49 -12.93 14.73 12.73
CA ALA A 49 -13.30 14.39 11.36
C ALA A 49 -12.22 14.79 10.36
N SER A 50 -11.67 16.01 10.49
CA SER A 50 -10.60 16.54 9.63
C SER A 50 -9.32 15.71 9.77
N VAL A 51 -8.93 15.39 11.01
CA VAL A 51 -7.75 14.55 11.29
C VAL A 51 -7.94 13.15 10.73
N LYS A 52 -9.12 12.54 10.94
CA LYS A 52 -9.44 11.22 10.40
C LYS A 52 -9.34 11.19 8.87
N GLU A 53 -9.86 12.20 8.18
CA GLU A 53 -9.80 12.25 6.72
C GLU A 53 -8.35 12.29 6.23
N LEU A 54 -7.50 13.09 6.87
CA LEU A 54 -6.09 13.20 6.53
C LEU A 54 -5.35 11.87 6.76
N VAL A 55 -5.56 11.26 7.92
CA VAL A 55 -4.97 9.96 8.27
C VAL A 55 -5.40 8.88 7.29
N MET A 56 -6.68 8.83 6.88
CA MET A 56 -7.16 7.84 5.92
C MET A 56 -6.51 8.01 4.53
N LYS A 57 -6.36 9.25 4.05
CA LYS A 57 -5.68 9.53 2.77
C LYS A 57 -4.21 9.12 2.82
N ASP A 58 -3.50 9.49 3.88
CA ASP A 58 -2.09 9.13 4.04
C ASP A 58 -1.90 7.62 4.21
N PHE A 59 -2.84 6.95 4.89
CA PHE A 59 -2.83 5.50 5.05
C PHE A 59 -3.08 4.76 3.74
N GLU A 60 -3.98 5.26 2.89
CA GLU A 60 -4.19 4.74 1.53
C GLU A 60 -2.91 4.88 0.69
N ILE A 61 -2.29 6.06 0.69
CA ILE A 61 -0.99 6.30 0.03
C ILE A 61 0.08 5.36 0.56
N PHE A 62 0.13 5.14 1.88
CA PHE A 62 1.10 4.25 2.51
C PHE A 62 0.91 2.80 2.06
N ILE A 63 -0.33 2.30 2.06
CA ILE A 63 -0.63 0.94 1.61
C ILE A 63 -0.25 0.77 0.14
N ASP A 64 -0.66 1.70 -0.72
CA ASP A 64 -0.42 1.60 -2.17
C ASP A 64 1.06 1.71 -2.52
N ARG A 65 1.83 2.56 -1.83
CA ARG A 65 3.24 2.79 -2.14
C ARG A 65 4.19 1.79 -1.51
N PHE A 66 3.85 1.25 -0.33
CA PHE A 66 4.80 0.47 0.45
C PHE A 66 4.33 -0.97 0.72
N ILE A 67 3.02 -1.21 0.84
CA ILE A 67 2.50 -2.54 1.21
C ILE A 67 2.16 -3.36 -0.04
N PHE A 68 1.28 -2.85 -0.90
CA PHE A 68 0.83 -3.59 -2.07
C PHE A 68 1.93 -3.94 -3.07
N PRO A 69 2.96 -3.13 -3.33
CA PRO A 69 4.04 -3.53 -4.22
C PRO A 69 4.77 -4.79 -3.76
N ASP A 70 4.93 -4.97 -2.44
CA ASP A 70 5.59 -6.16 -1.89
C ASP A 70 4.65 -7.36 -1.79
N VAL A 71 3.35 -7.14 -1.65
CA VAL A 71 2.34 -8.19 -1.75
C VAL A 71 2.19 -8.65 -3.20
N GLU A 72 2.19 -7.73 -4.16
CA GLU A 72 2.09 -8.01 -5.59
C GLU A 72 3.29 -8.84 -6.06
N LYS A 73 4.51 -8.55 -5.60
CA LYS A 73 5.68 -9.42 -5.85
C LYS A 73 5.53 -10.84 -5.29
N LYS A 74 4.72 -11.05 -4.26
CA LYS A 74 4.46 -12.39 -3.69
C LYS A 74 3.36 -13.13 -4.44
N LEU A 75 2.36 -12.40 -4.93
CA LEU A 75 1.24 -12.94 -5.70
C LEU A 75 1.64 -13.20 -7.16
N HIS A 76 2.44 -12.30 -7.71
CA HIS A 76 3.05 -12.36 -9.04
C HIS A 76 4.58 -12.35 -8.87
N PRO A 77 5.18 -13.45 -8.37
CA PRO A 77 6.63 -13.55 -8.33
C PRO A 77 7.17 -13.28 -9.74
N PRO A 78 8.19 -12.43 -9.88
CA PRO A 78 8.79 -12.21 -11.18
C PRO A 78 9.16 -13.58 -11.71
N VAL A 79 8.62 -13.93 -12.89
CA VAL A 79 9.02 -15.14 -13.58
C VAL A 79 10.53 -15.04 -13.64
N ALA A 80 11.23 -15.95 -12.97
CA ALA A 80 12.67 -16.00 -13.07
C ALA A 80 12.95 -16.04 -14.57
N ASN A 81 13.65 -15.03 -15.10
CA ASN A 81 14.25 -15.10 -16.41
C ASN A 81 15.33 -16.19 -16.33
N GLY A 82 14.88 -17.44 -16.32
CA GLY A 82 15.66 -18.63 -16.53
C GLY A 82 15.34 -19.13 -17.92
N ASN A 83 16.39 -19.28 -18.70
CA ASN A 83 16.45 -19.97 -19.98
C ASN A 83 15.90 -19.28 -21.24
N CYS A 84 16.83 -18.62 -21.92
CA CYS A 84 17.10 -19.01 -23.30
C CYS A 84 17.43 -20.53 -23.36
N GLU A 85 16.43 -21.41 -23.45
CA GLU A 85 16.61 -22.76 -23.99
C GLU A 85 15.58 -22.98 -25.10
N GLY A 86 16.06 -22.80 -26.34
CA GLY A 86 15.60 -23.54 -27.52
C GLY A 86 14.16 -23.30 -27.99
N SER A 87 13.91 -22.21 -28.72
CA SER A 87 13.37 -22.25 -30.09
C SER A 87 13.19 -20.82 -30.60
N CYS A 88 14.25 -20.28 -31.20
CA CYS A 88 14.16 -19.15 -32.13
C CYS A 88 14.40 -19.71 -33.54
N GLU A 89 13.49 -20.55 -34.03
CA GLU A 89 13.23 -20.70 -35.46
C GLU A 89 12.02 -19.80 -35.77
N THR A 90 11.97 -18.96 -36.79
CA THR A 90 12.82 -18.67 -37.94
C THR A 90 12.33 -17.32 -38.47
N ALA A 91 13.24 -16.39 -38.73
CA ALA A 91 12.98 -15.30 -39.67
C ALA A 91 14.18 -15.28 -40.61
N GLU A 92 14.06 -16.04 -41.69
CA GLU A 92 14.88 -15.89 -42.88
C GLU A 92 14.89 -14.40 -43.29
N GLY A 93 16.04 -13.79 -43.16
CA GLY A 93 16.37 -12.47 -43.65
C GLY A 93 17.82 -12.53 -44.10
N GLU A 94 17.97 -12.76 -45.39
CA GLU A 94 19.19 -12.92 -46.18
C GLU A 94 20.38 -12.04 -45.73
N ALA A 95 21.57 -12.65 -45.74
CA ALA A 95 22.83 -12.10 -45.26
C ALA A 95 23.31 -10.84 -46.03
N PRO A 96 24.15 -9.99 -45.40
CA PRO A 96 24.79 -8.87 -46.07
C PRO A 96 26.00 -9.35 -46.88
N ALA A 97 26.24 -8.76 -48.05
CA ALA A 97 27.53 -8.85 -48.73
C ALA A 97 27.87 -7.54 -49.45
N ALA A 98 28.95 -6.93 -48.93
CA ALA A 98 29.98 -6.12 -49.60
C ALA A 98 29.57 -4.95 -50.50
#